data_AF-A0A7K6UIL9-F1
#
_entry.id   AF-A0A7K6UIL9-F1
#
_cell.length_a   1.000
_cell.length_b   1.000
_cell.length_c   1.000
_cell.angle_alpha   90.00
_cell.angle_beta   90.00
_cell.angle_gamma   90.00
#
_symmetry.space_group_name_H-M   'P 1'
#
loop_
_entity.id
_entity.type
_entity.pdbx_description
1 polymer ?
#
loop_
_entity_poly.entity_id
_entity_poly.type
_entity_poly.pdbx_seq_one_letter_code
_entity_poly.pdbx_strand_id
1 'polypeptide(L)'
;VNCAPENNDQLDCRYFGELLAELNRKSNDLYSCLLQHVEKIGGRYGHDLFYHLGIPRIWHHTGQRTTEEIEDLIPKGLSEATKQQIRYLLQMRVTSDKSLRLVLSTFKNLREELCHLQDDLGKLETDNILLKKDLAFKESQAKEFETLLTSLRENNRQLQQGLRESTTKCRSLEEQLLVLRLSEGEKDCQLKELEYCKRALEQEIQNLRLQVGEPRTCSNPTLQTSTDELSSRYVEMINNLREDKDREIRSLRSQLSQFQQDISRREGSNSDLQIRLHELTSMLEEKDAFIKQQQEDLFRLKHEKLSGSQSPGVTTVITKKYRNQYPILGLLSDDYKVTSPVNKSQTIVIERT
;
A
#
# COMPACT_ATOMS: atom_id res chain seq x y z
N VAL A 1 -75.84 65.48 66.49
CA VAL A 1 -74.60 65.36 65.72
C VAL A 1 -73.91 64.08 66.17
N ASN A 2 -74.15 62.97 65.48
CA ASN A 2 -73.42 61.72 65.68
C ASN A 2 -72.62 61.48 64.40
N CYS A 3 -71.35 61.89 64.42
CA CYS A 3 -70.37 61.46 63.43
C CYS A 3 -69.54 60.36 64.08
N ALA A 4 -69.72 59.12 63.64
CA ALA A 4 -68.70 58.09 63.76
C ALA A 4 -68.10 57.91 62.35
N PRO A 5 -66.78 58.01 62.17
CA PRO A 5 -66.15 57.74 60.89
C PRO A 5 -66.02 56.22 60.70
N GLU A 6 -66.57 55.72 59.60
CA GLU A 6 -66.26 54.39 59.07
C GLU A 6 -64.79 54.39 58.61
N ASN A 7 -63.90 53.79 59.39
CA ASN A 7 -62.58 53.39 58.94
C ASN A 7 -62.66 51.94 58.46
N ASN A 8 -62.93 51.76 57.17
CA ASN A 8 -63.03 50.45 56.51
C ASN A 8 -61.87 50.20 55.53
N ASP A 9 -60.65 50.56 55.93
CA ASP A 9 -59.40 50.25 55.19
C ASP A 9 -58.42 49.42 56.03
N GLN A 10 -58.92 48.69 57.04
CA GLN A 10 -58.11 47.73 57.77
C GLN A 10 -58.12 46.41 56.99
N LEU A 11 -57.11 46.22 56.14
CA LEU A 11 -56.90 44.98 55.40
C LEU A 11 -57.02 43.77 56.34
N ASP A 12 -57.87 42.81 56.00
CA ASP A 12 -58.16 41.67 56.86
C ASP A 12 -56.91 40.80 57.04
N CYS A 13 -56.38 40.78 58.26
CA CYS A 13 -55.24 39.95 58.66
C CYS A 13 -55.48 38.45 58.36
N ARG A 14 -56.75 38.02 58.30
CA ARG A 14 -57.11 36.64 57.91
C ARG A 14 -56.85 36.38 56.43
N TYR A 15 -57.27 37.29 55.56
CA TYR A 15 -57.06 37.18 54.11
C TYR A 15 -55.57 37.06 53.76
N PHE A 16 -54.71 37.89 54.37
CA PHE A 16 -53.26 37.78 54.17
C PHE A 16 -52.66 36.48 54.72
N GLY A 17 -53.17 35.99 55.86
CA GLY A 17 -52.74 34.72 56.42
C GLY A 17 -53.07 33.54 55.50
N GLU A 18 -54.28 33.53 54.92
CA GLU A 18 -54.71 32.51 53.95
C GLU A 18 -53.88 32.55 52.66
N LEU A 19 -53.59 33.74 52.14
CA LEU A 19 -52.73 33.90 50.96
C LEU A 19 -51.31 33.36 51.20
N LEU A 20 -50.73 33.65 52.37
CA LEU A 20 -49.41 33.15 52.75
C LEU A 20 -49.40 31.63 52.96
N ALA A 21 -50.48 31.07 53.51
CA ALA A 21 -50.64 29.63 53.64
C ALA A 21 -50.68 28.94 52.27
N GLU A 22 -51.47 29.48 51.34
CA GLU A 22 -51.60 28.96 49.97
C GLU A 22 -50.28 29.08 49.21
N LEU A 23 -49.59 30.23 49.33
CA LEU A 23 -48.29 30.43 48.69
C LEU A 23 -47.23 29.47 49.25
N ASN A 24 -47.23 29.23 50.56
CA ASN A 24 -46.33 28.27 51.19
C ASN A 24 -46.60 26.84 50.72
N ARG A 25 -47.88 26.45 50.59
CA ARG A 25 -48.28 25.16 50.01
C ARG A 25 -47.73 25.00 48.60
N LYS A 26 -48.00 25.98 47.72
CA LYS A 26 -47.50 25.95 46.33
C LYS A 26 -45.97 25.94 46.24
N SER A 27 -45.28 26.67 47.12
CA SER A 27 -43.81 26.66 47.19
C SER A 27 -43.26 25.25 47.51
N ASN A 28 -43.91 24.53 48.43
CA ASN A 28 -43.54 23.16 48.76
C ASN A 28 -43.86 22.18 47.64
N ASP A 29 -45.02 22.31 46.97
CA ASP A 29 -45.38 21.47 45.82
C ASP A 29 -44.38 21.63 44.68
N LEU A 30 -43.94 22.87 44.41
CA LEU A 30 -42.91 23.16 43.40
C LEU A 30 -41.57 22.52 43.77
N TYR A 31 -41.15 22.62 45.04
CA TYR A 31 -39.94 21.96 45.51
C TYR A 31 -40.01 20.43 45.35
N SER A 32 -41.14 19.81 45.71
CA SER A 32 -41.35 18.36 45.53
C SER A 32 -41.31 17.94 44.06
N CYS A 33 -41.95 18.71 43.17
CA CYS A 33 -41.89 18.48 41.73
C CYS A 33 -40.46 18.60 41.19
N LEU A 34 -39.74 19.65 41.59
CA LEU A 34 -38.35 19.87 41.21
C LEU A 34 -37.45 18.73 41.66
N LEU A 35 -37.58 18.29 42.92
CA LEU A 35 -36.81 17.18 43.47
C LEU A 35 -37.00 15.91 42.63
N GLN A 36 -38.25 15.58 42.28
CA GLN A 36 -38.55 14.41 41.46
C GLN A 36 -37.90 14.49 40.06
N HIS A 37 -37.84 15.68 39.46
CA HIS A 37 -37.20 15.86 38.16
C HIS A 37 -35.67 15.76 38.26
N VAL A 38 -35.08 16.35 39.28
CA VAL A 38 -33.63 16.26 39.54
C VAL A 38 -33.20 14.81 39.77
N GLU A 39 -33.98 14.01 40.50
CA GLU A 39 -33.71 12.58 40.72
C GLU A 39 -33.72 11.78 39.41
N LYS A 40 -34.63 12.11 38.48
CA LYS A 40 -34.68 11.48 37.16
C LYS A 40 -33.47 11.83 36.29
N ILE A 41 -32.97 13.06 36.39
CA ILE A 41 -31.82 13.54 35.61
C ILE A 41 -30.52 12.90 36.12
N GLY A 42 -30.34 12.76 37.43
CA GLY A 42 -29.12 12.23 38.05
C GLY A 42 -28.97 10.70 38.04
N GLY A 43 -29.57 10.01 37.05
CA GLY A 43 -29.97 8.59 37.04
C GLY A 43 -28.96 7.49 37.37
N ARG A 44 -27.73 7.78 37.82
CA ARG A 44 -26.78 6.81 38.40
C ARG A 44 -25.89 7.33 39.55
N TYR A 45 -25.83 8.65 39.76
CA TYR A 45 -25.01 9.29 40.81
C TYR A 45 -25.83 9.97 41.91
N GLY A 46 -27.16 9.81 41.90
CA GLY A 46 -28.03 10.29 42.98
C GLY A 46 -27.63 9.74 44.36
N HIS A 47 -26.90 8.62 44.43
CA HIS A 47 -26.34 8.13 45.68
C HIS A 47 -25.11 8.93 46.14
N ASP A 48 -24.18 9.28 45.23
CA ASP A 48 -22.95 10.03 45.56
C ASP A 48 -23.17 11.53 45.73
N LEU A 49 -24.23 12.09 45.12
CA LEU A 49 -24.57 13.50 45.30
C LEU A 49 -24.88 13.83 46.76
N PHE A 50 -25.50 12.90 47.48
CA PHE A 50 -25.76 13.06 48.91
C PHE A 50 -24.48 12.97 49.76
N TYR A 51 -23.53 12.11 49.40
CA TYR A 51 -22.28 11.95 50.16
C TYR A 51 -21.28 13.09 49.93
N HIS A 52 -21.12 13.57 48.70
CA HIS A 52 -20.07 14.54 48.36
C HIS A 52 -20.41 16.00 48.70
N LEU A 53 -21.68 16.34 48.87
CA LEU A 53 -22.15 17.68 49.24
C LEU A 53 -22.26 17.92 50.76
N GLY A 54 -21.93 16.95 51.60
CA GLY A 54 -22.29 17.02 53.01
C GLY A 54 -23.81 17.24 53.18
N ILE A 55 -24.59 16.63 52.28
CA ILE A 55 -26.05 16.60 52.27
C ILE A 55 -26.42 15.24 52.84
N PRO A 56 -26.33 15.02 54.17
CA PRO A 56 -26.58 13.72 54.75
C PRO A 56 -28.00 13.26 54.42
N ARG A 57 -28.26 11.94 54.46
CA ARG A 57 -29.62 11.33 54.40
C ARG A 57 -30.68 12.01 55.31
N ILE A 58 -30.22 12.89 56.21
CA ILE A 58 -30.93 13.86 57.06
C ILE A 58 -31.73 14.94 56.27
N TRP A 59 -31.79 14.97 54.93
CA TRP A 59 -32.76 15.87 54.26
C TRP A 59 -34.22 15.44 54.38
N HIS A 60 -34.48 14.18 54.69
CA HIS A 60 -35.80 13.75 55.18
C HIS A 60 -36.04 14.10 56.65
N HIS A 61 -35.01 14.48 57.43
CA HIS A 61 -35.09 14.73 58.87
C HIS A 61 -34.90 16.22 59.24
N THR A 62 -34.46 17.07 58.30
CA THR A 62 -34.35 18.53 58.47
C THR A 62 -35.69 19.25 58.38
N GLY A 63 -36.76 18.57 57.95
CA GLY A 63 -38.12 19.09 58.10
C GLY A 63 -38.47 19.44 59.54
N GLN A 64 -37.97 18.65 60.51
CA GLN A 64 -38.14 18.92 61.95
C GLN A 64 -37.09 19.91 62.51
N ARG A 65 -35.85 19.87 62.01
CA ARG A 65 -34.79 20.77 62.50
C ARG A 65 -34.99 22.23 62.07
N THR A 66 -35.54 22.45 60.87
CA THR A 66 -35.81 23.80 60.35
C THR A 66 -37.03 24.47 60.99
N THR A 67 -38.00 23.71 61.49
CA THR A 67 -39.14 24.30 62.21
C THR A 67 -38.72 24.90 63.55
N GLU A 68 -37.82 24.24 64.29
CA GLU A 68 -37.29 24.77 65.57
C GLU A 68 -36.44 26.03 65.35
N GLU A 69 -35.56 26.02 64.35
CA GLU A 69 -34.77 27.21 63.96
C GLU A 69 -35.64 28.37 63.43
N ILE A 70 -36.77 28.08 62.79
CA ILE A 70 -37.73 29.11 62.34
C ILE A 70 -38.44 29.74 63.52
N GLU A 71 -38.86 28.96 64.52
CA GLU A 71 -39.52 29.50 65.72
C GLU A 71 -38.62 30.43 66.53
N ASP A 72 -37.33 30.12 66.62
CA ASP A 72 -36.34 30.97 67.30
C ASP A 72 -36.15 32.34 66.65
N LEU A 73 -36.45 32.45 65.34
CA LEU A 73 -36.38 33.70 64.57
C LEU A 73 -37.64 34.57 64.72
N ILE A 74 -38.71 34.05 65.33
CA ILE A 74 -39.98 34.78 65.49
C ILE A 74 -39.93 35.62 66.79
N PRO A 75 -40.15 36.94 66.72
CA PRO A 75 -40.16 37.79 67.92
C PRO A 75 -41.22 37.38 68.96
N LYS A 76 -40.82 37.38 70.23
CA LYS A 76 -41.72 37.14 71.37
C LYS A 76 -42.63 38.36 71.58
N GLY A 77 -43.87 38.14 72.03
CA GLY A 77 -44.85 39.21 72.31
C GLY A 77 -45.76 39.60 71.14
N LEU A 78 -45.64 38.95 69.98
CA LEU A 78 -46.55 39.13 68.85
C LEU A 78 -47.85 38.33 69.01
N SER A 79 -48.90 38.74 68.28
CA SER A 79 -50.13 37.94 68.15
C SER A 79 -49.84 36.63 67.41
N GLU A 80 -50.55 35.55 67.73
CA GLU A 80 -50.36 34.25 67.05
C GLU A 80 -50.61 34.32 65.55
N ALA A 81 -51.55 35.16 65.10
CA ALA A 81 -51.80 35.40 63.68
C ALA A 81 -50.56 36.00 62.99
N THR A 82 -49.93 37.00 63.60
CA THR A 82 -48.70 37.62 63.08
C THR A 82 -47.52 36.64 63.11
N LYS A 83 -47.39 35.84 64.17
CA LYS A 83 -46.36 34.79 64.23
C LYS A 83 -46.54 33.77 63.12
N GLN A 84 -47.76 33.35 62.83
CA GLN A 84 -48.07 32.41 61.75
C GLN A 84 -47.74 32.99 60.37
N GLN A 85 -48.01 34.27 60.13
CA GLN A 85 -47.63 34.95 58.89
C GLN A 85 -46.10 34.99 58.72
N ILE A 86 -45.35 35.35 59.77
CA ILE A 86 -43.88 35.33 59.77
C ILE A 86 -43.35 33.91 59.52
N ARG A 87 -43.96 32.90 60.15
CA ARG A 87 -43.63 31.48 59.96
C ARG A 87 -43.75 31.07 58.50
N TYR A 88 -44.85 31.43 57.82
CA TYR A 88 -45.01 31.12 56.39
C TYR A 88 -43.93 31.78 55.53
N LEU A 89 -43.58 33.04 55.78
CA LEU A 89 -42.51 33.74 55.05
C LEU A 89 -41.15 33.05 55.23
N LEU A 90 -40.81 32.67 56.46
CA LEU A 90 -39.56 31.98 56.77
C LEU A 90 -39.51 30.57 56.17
N GLN A 91 -40.60 29.82 56.24
CA GLN A 91 -40.72 28.49 55.61
C GLN A 91 -40.53 28.57 54.09
N MET A 92 -41.20 29.51 53.42
CA MET A 92 -41.05 29.72 51.98
C MET A 92 -39.62 30.10 51.59
N ARG A 93 -38.94 30.94 52.38
CA ARG A 93 -37.53 31.28 52.16
C ARG A 93 -36.64 30.04 52.24
N VAL A 94 -36.84 29.19 53.24
CA VAL A 94 -36.10 27.94 53.41
C VAL A 94 -36.36 26.99 52.25
N THR A 95 -37.62 26.79 51.84
CA THR A 95 -37.97 25.94 50.68
C THR A 95 -37.38 26.48 49.38
N SER A 96 -37.33 27.80 49.20
CA SER A 96 -36.69 28.43 48.05
C SER A 96 -35.17 28.21 48.04
N ASP A 97 -34.48 28.32 49.18
CA ASP A 97 -33.04 28.05 49.27
C ASP A 97 -32.72 26.59 48.94
N LYS A 98 -33.54 25.66 49.46
CA LYS A 98 -33.46 24.23 49.13
C LYS A 98 -33.61 23.99 47.63
N SER A 99 -34.62 24.60 47.01
CA SER A 99 -34.89 24.50 45.57
C SER A 99 -33.70 25.00 44.75
N LEU A 100 -33.17 26.18 45.08
CA LEU A 100 -32.01 26.76 44.40
C LEU A 100 -30.78 25.86 44.51
N ARG A 101 -30.52 25.33 45.71
CA ARG A 101 -29.37 24.44 45.95
C ARG A 101 -29.47 23.16 45.14
N LEU A 102 -30.65 22.55 45.05
CA LEU A 102 -30.89 21.39 44.20
C LEU A 102 -30.53 21.71 42.74
N VAL A 103 -31.06 22.80 42.19
CA VAL A 103 -30.81 23.21 40.80
C VAL A 103 -29.32 23.46 40.53
N LEU A 104 -28.66 24.24 41.38
CA LEU A 104 -27.23 24.55 41.23
C LEU A 104 -26.36 23.29 41.29
N SER A 105 -26.71 22.36 42.18
CA SER A 105 -26.03 21.07 42.28
C SER A 105 -26.22 20.22 41.02
N THR A 106 -27.44 20.17 40.47
CA THR A 106 -27.71 19.43 39.23
C THR A 106 -26.89 20.00 38.07
N PHE A 107 -26.86 21.33 37.91
CA PHE A 107 -26.04 21.96 36.87
C PHE A 107 -24.55 21.71 37.06
N LYS A 108 -24.06 21.72 38.30
CA LYS A 108 -22.65 21.41 38.59
C LYS A 108 -22.30 20.00 38.11
N ASN A 109 -23.10 18.99 38.45
CA ASN A 109 -22.85 17.61 38.04
C ASN A 109 -22.93 17.42 36.53
N LEU A 110 -23.96 17.98 35.89
CA LEU A 110 -24.11 17.89 34.43
C LEU A 110 -22.90 18.49 33.72
N ARG A 111 -22.36 19.60 34.23
CA ARG A 111 -21.13 20.20 33.70
C ARG A 111 -19.92 19.26 33.87
N GLU A 112 -19.81 18.58 34.99
CA GLU A 112 -18.73 17.60 35.25
C GLU A 112 -18.85 16.39 34.32
N GLU A 113 -20.05 15.83 34.15
CA GLU A 113 -20.32 14.74 33.21
C GLU A 113 -20.01 15.14 31.76
N LEU A 114 -20.41 16.35 31.35
CA LEU A 114 -20.06 16.90 30.04
C LEU A 114 -18.56 17.04 29.85
N CYS A 115 -17.83 17.46 30.89
CA CYS A 115 -16.36 17.52 30.84
C CYS A 115 -15.76 16.13 30.62
N HIS A 116 -16.21 15.11 31.35
CA HIS A 116 -15.73 13.74 31.18
C HIS A 116 -16.06 13.17 29.81
N LEU A 117 -17.28 13.40 29.30
CA LEU A 117 -17.67 12.97 27.96
C LEU A 117 -16.83 13.68 26.87
N GLN A 118 -16.48 14.94 27.07
CA GLN A 118 -15.60 15.68 26.18
C GLN A 118 -14.18 15.10 26.19
N ASP A 119 -13.65 14.75 27.37
CA ASP A 119 -12.34 14.09 27.48
C ASP A 119 -12.33 12.72 26.80
N ASP A 120 -13.37 11.92 27.01
CA ASP A 120 -13.51 10.60 26.39
C ASP A 120 -13.70 10.68 24.88
N LEU A 121 -14.43 11.68 24.39
CA LEU A 121 -14.52 11.98 22.96
C LEU A 121 -13.15 12.32 22.37
N GLY A 122 -12.36 13.15 23.05
CA GLY A 122 -11.00 13.49 22.64
C GLY A 122 -10.09 12.26 22.57
N LYS A 123 -10.15 11.36 23.57
CA LYS A 123 -9.41 10.08 23.53
C LYS A 123 -9.84 9.22 22.34
N LEU A 124 -11.15 9.06 22.13
CA LEU A 124 -11.67 8.30 21.00
C LEU A 124 -11.23 8.89 19.65
N GLU A 125 -11.16 10.21 19.52
CA GLU A 125 -10.64 10.86 18.32
C GLU A 125 -9.15 10.54 18.11
N THR A 126 -8.33 10.60 19.17
CA THR A 126 -6.91 10.23 19.07
C THR A 126 -6.71 8.77 18.69
N ASP A 127 -7.46 7.84 19.30
CA ASP A 127 -7.43 6.42 18.97
C ASP A 127 -7.90 6.17 17.53
N ASN A 128 -8.94 6.89 17.08
CA ASN A 128 -9.43 6.81 15.70
C ASN A 128 -8.35 7.22 14.68
N ILE A 129 -7.61 8.29 14.97
CA ILE A 129 -6.50 8.75 14.12
C ILE A 129 -5.38 7.70 14.07
N LEU A 130 -5.02 7.12 15.23
CA LEU A 130 -4.00 6.07 15.30
C LEU A 130 -4.42 4.81 14.53
N LEU A 131 -5.66 4.35 14.71
CA LEU A 131 -6.19 3.19 14.00
C LEU A 131 -6.25 3.42 12.48
N LYS A 132 -6.62 4.62 12.02
CA LYS A 132 -6.58 4.97 10.59
C LYS A 132 -5.17 4.89 10.01
N LYS A 133 -4.16 5.36 10.76
CA LYS A 133 -2.76 5.28 10.35
C LYS A 133 -2.27 3.83 10.28
N ASP A 134 -2.59 3.01 11.28
CA ASP A 134 -2.23 1.58 11.27
C ASP A 134 -2.94 0.84 10.13
N LEU A 135 -4.22 1.09 9.92
CA LEU A 135 -4.98 0.50 8.81
C LEU A 135 -4.34 0.83 7.46
N ALA A 136 -4.01 2.11 7.21
CA ALA A 136 -3.34 2.52 5.98
C ALA A 136 -1.96 1.86 5.79
N PHE A 137 -1.20 1.69 6.88
CA PHE A 137 0.06 0.96 6.86
C PHE A 137 -0.14 -0.52 6.51
N LYS A 138 -1.13 -1.19 7.13
CA LYS A 138 -1.48 -2.57 6.85
C LYS A 138 -1.98 -2.78 5.42
N GLU A 139 -2.76 -1.85 4.88
CA GLU A 139 -3.17 -1.85 3.48
C GLU A 139 -1.96 -1.73 2.53
N SER A 140 -0.99 -0.88 2.84
CA SER A 140 0.25 -0.77 2.05
C SER A 140 1.04 -2.08 2.06
N GLN A 141 1.21 -2.67 3.25
CA GLN A 141 1.90 -3.95 3.42
C GLN A 141 1.17 -5.08 2.66
N ALA A 142 -0.16 -5.12 2.69
CA ALA A 142 -0.94 -6.09 1.93
C ALA A 142 -0.72 -5.95 0.41
N LYS A 143 -0.71 -4.71 -0.11
CA LYS A 143 -0.42 -4.44 -1.54
C LYS A 143 0.98 -4.88 -1.97
N GLU A 144 1.98 -4.70 -1.10
CA GLU A 144 3.34 -5.19 -1.36
C GLU A 144 3.38 -6.72 -1.45
N PHE A 145 2.71 -7.42 -0.52
CA PHE A 145 2.63 -8.88 -0.55
C PHE A 145 1.84 -9.40 -1.76
N GLU A 146 0.76 -8.75 -2.16
CA GLU A 146 0.01 -9.08 -3.37
C GLU A 146 0.89 -8.92 -4.61
N THR A 147 1.65 -7.82 -4.71
CA THR A 147 2.58 -7.57 -5.82
C THR A 147 3.69 -8.64 -5.88
N LEU A 148 4.21 -9.04 -4.73
CA LEU A 148 5.18 -10.14 -4.66
C LEU A 148 4.56 -11.47 -5.11
N LEU A 149 3.33 -11.76 -4.69
CA LEU A 149 2.60 -12.98 -5.09
C LEU A 149 2.32 -13.01 -6.59
N THR A 150 1.93 -11.88 -7.20
CA THR A 150 1.71 -11.83 -8.65
C THR A 150 3.01 -12.01 -9.41
N SER A 151 4.11 -11.40 -8.97
CA SER A 151 5.45 -11.60 -9.55
C SER A 151 5.92 -13.05 -9.46
N LEU A 152 5.75 -13.70 -8.31
CA LEU A 152 6.09 -15.11 -8.12
C LEU A 152 5.27 -16.04 -9.03
N ARG A 153 3.96 -15.77 -9.16
CA ARG A 153 3.08 -16.53 -10.06
C ARG A 153 3.52 -16.39 -11.52
N GLU A 154 3.87 -15.18 -11.94
CA GLU A 154 4.34 -14.93 -13.29
C GLU A 154 5.71 -15.58 -13.55
N ASN A 155 6.65 -15.49 -12.61
CA ASN A 155 7.94 -16.17 -12.72
C ASN A 155 7.77 -17.70 -12.82
N ASN A 156 6.89 -18.29 -12.02
CA ASN A 156 6.59 -19.72 -12.11
C ASN A 156 5.99 -20.08 -13.48
N ARG A 157 5.07 -19.27 -14.01
CA ARG A 157 4.49 -19.45 -15.36
C ARG A 157 5.57 -19.41 -16.44
N GLN A 158 6.51 -18.47 -16.35
CA GLN A 158 7.64 -18.34 -17.27
C GLN A 158 8.58 -19.55 -17.19
N LEU A 159 8.91 -20.01 -15.98
CA LEU A 159 9.73 -21.22 -15.79
C LEU A 159 9.06 -22.46 -16.38
N GLN A 160 7.76 -22.65 -16.15
CA GLN A 160 7.01 -23.76 -16.75
C GLN A 160 7.00 -23.69 -18.28
N GLN A 161 6.86 -22.48 -18.83
CA GLN A 161 6.90 -22.27 -20.27
C GLN A 161 8.28 -22.59 -20.86
N GLY A 162 9.35 -22.07 -20.25
CA GLY A 162 10.72 -22.35 -20.67
C GLY A 162 11.08 -23.84 -20.54
N LEU A 163 10.57 -24.53 -19.51
CA LEU A 163 10.73 -25.97 -19.37
C LEU A 163 10.05 -26.71 -20.53
N ARG A 164 8.80 -26.36 -20.88
CA ARG A 164 8.08 -26.97 -22.02
C ARG A 164 8.82 -26.77 -23.33
N GLU A 165 9.31 -25.57 -23.58
CA GLU A 165 10.10 -25.24 -24.78
C GLU A 165 11.41 -26.04 -24.84
N SER A 166 12.14 -26.12 -23.73
CA SER A 166 13.34 -26.95 -23.61
C SER A 166 13.03 -28.43 -23.87
N THR A 167 11.97 -28.97 -23.28
CA THR A 167 11.54 -30.35 -23.52
C THR A 167 11.16 -30.62 -24.97
N THR A 168 10.49 -29.67 -25.65
CA THR A 168 10.21 -29.81 -27.10
C THR A 168 11.49 -29.77 -27.93
N LYS A 169 12.45 -28.92 -27.57
CA LYS A 169 13.75 -28.83 -28.25
C LYS A 169 14.57 -30.10 -28.07
N CYS A 170 14.63 -30.66 -26.85
CA CYS A 170 15.30 -31.93 -26.59
C CYS A 170 14.71 -33.06 -27.44
N ARG A 171 13.38 -33.20 -27.48
CA ARG A 171 12.72 -34.20 -28.32
C ARG A 171 13.06 -34.04 -29.80
N SER A 172 13.06 -32.81 -30.33
CA SER A 172 13.45 -32.56 -31.73
C SER A 172 14.91 -32.94 -32.00
N LEU A 173 15.83 -32.65 -31.07
CA LEU A 173 17.24 -33.06 -31.20
C LEU A 173 17.41 -34.57 -31.11
N GLU A 174 16.67 -35.26 -30.24
CA GLU A 174 16.64 -36.72 -30.15
C GLU A 174 16.13 -37.35 -31.45
N GLU A 175 15.07 -36.80 -32.05
CA GLU A 175 14.56 -37.21 -33.35
C GLU A 175 15.60 -37.01 -34.47
N GLN A 176 16.27 -35.85 -34.50
CA GLN A 176 17.34 -35.58 -35.46
C GLN A 176 18.52 -36.55 -35.31
N LEU A 177 18.94 -36.84 -34.08
CA LEU A 177 19.99 -37.82 -33.80
C LEU A 177 19.60 -39.23 -34.27
N LEU A 178 18.34 -39.62 -34.09
CA LEU A 178 17.83 -40.90 -34.57
C LEU A 178 17.89 -40.97 -36.11
N VAL A 179 17.44 -39.92 -36.81
CA VAL A 179 17.50 -39.84 -38.27
C VAL A 179 18.94 -39.91 -38.78
N LEU A 180 19.86 -39.19 -38.13
CA LEU A 180 21.28 -39.22 -38.49
C LEU A 180 21.88 -40.63 -38.33
N ARG A 181 21.59 -41.31 -37.23
CA ARG A 181 22.05 -42.70 -37.00
C ARG A 181 21.51 -43.68 -38.04
N LEU A 182 20.25 -43.54 -38.43
CA LEU A 182 19.66 -44.36 -39.49
C LEU A 182 20.31 -44.09 -40.86
N SER A 183 20.54 -42.82 -41.21
CA SER A 183 21.24 -42.44 -42.44
C SER A 183 22.70 -42.90 -42.47
N GLU A 184 23.39 -42.88 -41.33
CA GLU A 184 24.74 -43.42 -41.21
C GLU A 184 24.76 -44.93 -41.45
N GLY A 185 23.84 -45.68 -40.85
CA GLY A 185 23.69 -47.11 -41.12
C GLY A 185 23.39 -47.44 -42.59
N GLU A 186 22.57 -46.63 -43.26
CA GLU A 186 22.30 -46.77 -44.70
C GLU A 186 23.56 -46.57 -45.53
N LYS A 187 24.36 -45.53 -45.22
CA LYS A 187 25.63 -45.27 -45.90
C LYS A 187 26.64 -46.41 -45.68
N ASP A 188 26.70 -46.98 -44.49
CA ASP A 188 27.56 -48.12 -44.19
C ASP A 188 27.18 -49.37 -45.00
N CYS A 189 25.88 -49.62 -45.21
CA CYS A 189 25.42 -50.69 -46.09
C CYS A 189 25.85 -50.44 -47.55
N GLN A 190 25.62 -49.23 -48.07
CA GLN A 190 26.03 -48.85 -49.43
C GLN A 190 27.56 -48.95 -49.61
N LEU A 191 28.34 -48.56 -48.61
CA LEU A 191 29.80 -48.68 -48.63
C LEU A 191 30.23 -50.15 -48.77
N LYS A 192 29.66 -51.05 -47.96
CA LYS A 192 29.96 -52.49 -48.03
C LYS A 192 29.62 -53.07 -49.39
N GLU A 193 28.49 -52.69 -49.99
CA GLU A 193 28.12 -53.11 -51.34
C GLU A 193 29.16 -52.68 -52.37
N LEU A 194 29.57 -51.41 -52.35
CA LEU A 194 30.60 -50.87 -53.23
C LEU A 194 31.96 -51.57 -53.05
N GLU A 195 32.37 -51.86 -51.81
CA GLU A 195 33.60 -52.61 -51.52
C GLU A 195 33.57 -54.04 -52.09
N TYR A 196 32.41 -54.70 -52.04
CA TYR A 196 32.23 -56.02 -52.64
C TYR A 196 32.34 -55.95 -54.17
N CYS A 197 31.66 -55.00 -54.82
CA CYS A 197 31.76 -54.78 -56.26
C CYS A 197 33.18 -54.45 -56.69
N LYS A 198 33.87 -53.58 -55.94
CA LYS A 198 35.28 -53.23 -56.18
C LYS A 198 36.16 -54.48 -56.15
N ARG A 199 36.05 -55.30 -55.10
CA ARG A 199 36.84 -56.55 -54.98
C ARG A 199 36.59 -57.51 -56.14
N ALA A 200 35.34 -57.62 -56.60
CA ALA A 200 35.00 -58.45 -57.77
C ALA A 200 35.66 -57.93 -59.06
N LEU A 201 35.59 -56.61 -59.31
CA LEU A 201 36.23 -55.98 -60.47
C LEU A 201 37.75 -56.09 -60.43
N GLU A 202 38.37 -55.96 -59.25
CA GLU A 202 39.82 -56.13 -59.08
C GLU A 202 40.26 -57.56 -59.44
N GLN A 203 39.48 -58.58 -59.08
CA GLN A 203 39.74 -59.97 -59.49
C GLN A 203 39.60 -60.15 -61.00
N GLU A 204 38.59 -59.56 -61.63
CA GLU A 204 38.39 -59.61 -63.08
C GLU A 204 39.55 -58.94 -63.83
N ILE A 205 39.99 -57.76 -63.39
CA ILE A 205 41.17 -57.07 -63.94
C ILE A 205 42.41 -57.94 -63.82
N GLN A 206 42.62 -58.59 -62.68
CA GLN A 206 43.77 -59.47 -62.48
C GLN A 206 43.74 -60.68 -63.43
N ASN A 207 42.56 -61.28 -63.64
CA ASN A 207 42.37 -62.35 -64.61
C ASN A 207 42.63 -61.89 -66.05
N LEU A 208 42.14 -60.70 -66.43
CA LEU A 208 42.39 -60.10 -67.74
C LEU A 208 43.88 -59.79 -67.94
N ARG A 209 44.58 -59.31 -66.93
CA ARG A 209 46.04 -59.08 -66.98
C ARG A 209 46.82 -60.38 -67.20
N LEU A 210 46.40 -61.49 -66.59
CA LEU A 210 47.00 -62.81 -66.85
C LEU A 210 46.75 -63.27 -68.30
N GLN A 211 45.58 -62.97 -68.88
CA GLN A 211 45.27 -63.23 -70.29
C GLN A 211 46.08 -62.36 -71.27
N VAL A 212 46.38 -61.10 -70.92
CA VAL A 212 47.13 -60.17 -71.77
C VAL A 212 48.65 -60.30 -71.57
N GLY A 213 49.10 -60.84 -70.43
CA GLY A 213 50.51 -61.02 -70.09
C GLY A 213 51.22 -62.19 -70.78
N GLU A 214 50.51 -63.03 -71.56
CA GLU A 214 51.17 -63.99 -72.46
C GLU A 214 51.80 -63.24 -73.66
N PRO A 215 53.08 -63.48 -73.99
CA PRO A 215 53.83 -62.62 -74.91
C PRO A 215 53.34 -62.79 -76.36
N ARG A 216 52.58 -61.80 -76.85
CA ARG A 216 52.28 -61.62 -78.28
C ARG A 216 53.17 -60.52 -78.86
N THR A 217 54.28 -60.93 -79.45
CA THR A 217 55.17 -60.11 -80.28
C THR A 217 54.48 -59.80 -81.61
N CYS A 218 54.06 -58.57 -81.89
CA CYS A 218 53.59 -58.15 -83.23
C CYS A 218 53.71 -56.63 -83.41
N SER A 219 54.78 -56.19 -84.05
CA SER A 219 54.92 -54.86 -84.65
C SER A 219 54.14 -54.80 -85.96
N ASN A 220 53.01 -54.09 -85.99
CA ASN A 220 52.18 -53.87 -87.18
C ASN A 220 51.95 -52.37 -87.42
N PRO A 221 52.14 -51.83 -88.64
CA PRO A 221 51.95 -50.40 -88.96
C PRO A 221 50.50 -49.92 -88.79
N THR A 222 49.53 -50.83 -88.69
CA THR A 222 48.13 -50.55 -88.33
C THR A 222 47.95 -50.14 -86.85
N LEU A 223 48.88 -50.54 -85.97
CA LEU A 223 48.89 -50.11 -84.57
C LEU A 223 49.32 -48.66 -84.44
N GLN A 224 50.17 -48.15 -85.34
CA GLN A 224 50.65 -46.77 -85.29
C GLN A 224 49.50 -45.78 -85.59
N THR A 225 48.70 -46.05 -86.63
CA THR A 225 47.51 -45.23 -86.96
C THR A 225 46.41 -45.32 -85.90
N SER A 226 46.21 -46.50 -85.30
CA SER A 226 45.29 -46.67 -84.16
C SER A 226 45.79 -45.93 -82.90
N THR A 227 47.12 -45.89 -82.70
CA THR A 227 47.75 -45.14 -81.61
C THR A 227 47.59 -43.62 -81.81
N ASP A 228 47.73 -43.13 -83.04
CA ASP A 228 47.52 -41.72 -83.36
C ASP A 228 46.04 -41.31 -83.25
N GLU A 229 45.10 -42.18 -83.64
CA GLU A 229 43.66 -41.98 -83.42
C GLU A 229 43.28 -41.99 -81.93
N LEU A 230 43.88 -42.89 -81.14
CA LEU A 230 43.69 -42.94 -79.70
C LEU A 230 44.25 -41.68 -79.02
N SER A 231 45.45 -41.25 -79.45
CA SER A 231 46.08 -40.00 -79.00
C SER A 231 45.20 -38.79 -79.32
N SER A 232 44.63 -38.74 -80.52
CA SER A 232 43.68 -37.71 -80.93
C SER A 232 42.42 -37.69 -80.05
N ARG A 233 41.84 -38.86 -79.74
CA ARG A 233 40.69 -38.98 -78.83
C ARG A 233 41.02 -38.55 -77.39
N TYR A 234 42.22 -38.85 -76.90
CA TYR A 234 42.65 -38.38 -75.57
C TYR A 234 42.81 -36.86 -75.53
N VAL A 235 43.39 -36.25 -76.56
CA VAL A 235 43.48 -34.79 -76.67
C VAL A 235 42.09 -34.16 -76.72
N GLU A 236 41.17 -34.75 -77.48
CA GLU A 236 39.77 -34.29 -77.56
C GLU A 236 39.04 -34.41 -76.21
N MET A 237 39.23 -35.52 -75.47
CA MET A 237 38.67 -35.70 -74.14
C MET A 237 39.24 -34.69 -73.13
N ILE A 238 40.55 -34.43 -73.18
CA ILE A 238 41.21 -33.42 -72.34
C ILE A 238 40.64 -32.03 -72.64
N ASN A 239 40.43 -31.70 -73.91
CA ASN A 239 39.84 -30.42 -74.31
C ASN A 239 38.39 -30.29 -73.82
N ASN A 240 37.57 -31.34 -73.95
CA ASN A 240 36.20 -31.35 -73.42
C ASN A 240 36.16 -31.16 -71.90
N LEU A 241 37.00 -31.89 -71.15
CA LEU A 241 37.09 -31.74 -69.69
C LEU A 241 37.54 -30.32 -69.30
N ARG A 242 38.46 -29.73 -70.06
CA ARG A 242 38.89 -28.35 -69.86
C ARG A 242 37.75 -27.37 -70.09
N GLU A 243 36.99 -27.54 -71.16
CA GLU A 243 35.82 -26.70 -71.48
C GLU A 243 34.69 -26.85 -70.44
N ASP A 244 34.46 -28.06 -69.93
CA ASP A 244 33.52 -28.32 -68.84
C ASP A 244 33.93 -27.59 -67.56
N LYS A 245 35.22 -27.67 -67.20
CA LYS A 245 35.74 -26.94 -66.03
C LYS A 245 35.69 -25.43 -66.22
N ASP A 246 35.96 -24.93 -67.42
CA ASP A 246 35.81 -23.49 -67.73
C ASP A 246 34.34 -23.04 -67.69
N ARG A 247 33.39 -23.91 -68.04
CA ARG A 247 31.95 -23.66 -67.86
C ARG A 247 31.56 -23.64 -66.38
N GLU A 248 32.04 -24.59 -65.59
CA GLU A 248 31.80 -24.66 -64.14
C GLU A 248 32.37 -23.42 -63.42
N ILE A 249 33.60 -23.01 -63.75
CA ILE A 249 34.23 -21.79 -63.21
C ILE A 249 33.40 -20.55 -63.55
N ARG A 250 32.88 -20.44 -64.78
CA ARG A 250 32.00 -19.32 -65.17
C ARG A 250 30.69 -19.33 -64.38
N SER A 251 30.09 -20.49 -64.19
CA SER A 251 28.86 -20.65 -63.37
C SER A 251 29.10 -20.22 -61.93
N LEU A 252 30.18 -20.72 -61.30
CA LEU A 252 30.53 -20.37 -59.92
C LEU A 252 30.82 -18.88 -59.75
N ARG A 253 31.53 -18.25 -60.71
CA ARG A 253 31.74 -16.79 -60.71
C ARG A 253 30.43 -16.01 -60.79
N SER A 254 29.49 -16.45 -61.63
CA SER A 254 28.16 -15.83 -61.73
C SER A 254 27.38 -15.95 -60.43
N GLN A 255 27.41 -17.13 -59.78
CA GLN A 255 26.75 -17.33 -58.49
C GLN A 255 27.38 -16.45 -57.39
N LEU A 256 28.71 -16.32 -57.38
CA LEU A 256 29.41 -15.46 -56.43
C LEU A 256 29.01 -13.98 -56.60
N SER A 257 28.92 -13.50 -57.84
CA SER A 257 28.44 -12.14 -58.13
C SER A 257 27.00 -11.93 -57.66
N GLN A 258 26.13 -12.93 -57.81
CA GLN A 258 24.75 -12.87 -57.33
C GLN A 258 24.70 -12.78 -55.79
N PHE A 259 25.45 -13.63 -55.09
CA PHE A 259 25.54 -13.59 -53.62
C PHE A 259 26.04 -12.23 -53.12
N GLN A 260 27.05 -11.65 -53.78
CA GLN A 260 27.58 -10.35 -53.41
C GLN A 260 26.55 -9.22 -53.59
N GLN A 261 25.72 -9.29 -54.64
CA GLN A 261 24.61 -8.36 -54.85
C GLN A 261 23.51 -8.50 -53.79
N ASP A 262 23.18 -9.73 -53.39
CA ASP A 262 22.18 -10.01 -52.35
C ASP A 262 22.64 -9.55 -50.96
N ILE A 263 23.94 -9.67 -50.65
CA ILE A 263 24.54 -9.12 -49.43
C ILE A 263 24.40 -7.60 -49.42
N SER A 264 24.76 -6.92 -50.51
CA SER A 264 24.65 -5.46 -50.61
C SER A 264 23.20 -4.96 -50.48
N ARG A 265 22.22 -5.67 -51.06
CA ARG A 265 20.78 -5.37 -50.87
C ARG A 265 20.32 -5.55 -49.43
N ARG A 266 20.79 -6.60 -48.75
CA ARG A 266 20.47 -6.85 -47.34
C ARG A 266 21.05 -5.77 -46.43
N GLU A 267 22.24 -5.26 -46.75
CA GLU A 267 22.89 -4.18 -46.00
C GLU A 267 22.10 -2.86 -46.09
N GLY A 268 21.53 -2.53 -47.25
CA GLY A 268 20.61 -1.39 -47.41
C GLY A 268 19.29 -1.54 -46.63
N SER A 269 18.75 -2.76 -46.50
CA SER A 269 17.58 -2.99 -45.63
C SER A 269 17.91 -2.81 -44.14
N ASN A 270 19.17 -2.99 -43.75
CA ASN A 270 19.61 -2.85 -42.37
C ASN A 270 19.77 -1.36 -41.98
N SER A 271 20.14 -0.49 -42.94
CA SER A 271 20.15 0.96 -42.69
C SER A 271 18.75 1.52 -42.40
N ASP A 272 17.71 1.03 -43.07
CA ASP A 272 16.32 1.46 -42.81
C ASP A 272 15.84 1.04 -41.41
N LEU A 273 16.20 -0.18 -40.99
CA LEU A 273 15.96 -0.66 -39.63
C LEU A 273 16.72 0.19 -38.60
N GLN A 274 17.96 0.57 -38.90
CA GLN A 274 18.79 1.40 -38.03
C GLN A 274 18.24 2.83 -37.89
N ILE A 275 17.73 3.42 -38.97
CA ILE A 275 17.01 4.71 -38.94
C ILE A 275 15.76 4.60 -38.09
N ARG A 276 14.96 3.54 -38.26
CA ARG A 276 13.73 3.32 -37.49
C ARG A 276 14.01 3.14 -36.00
N LEU A 277 15.11 2.46 -35.65
CA LEU A 277 15.54 2.30 -34.26
C LEU A 277 15.95 3.66 -33.68
N HIS A 278 16.67 4.48 -34.44
CA HIS A 278 17.03 5.82 -34.01
C HIS A 278 15.79 6.71 -33.76
N GLU A 279 14.81 6.69 -34.66
CA GLU A 279 13.52 7.40 -34.48
C GLU A 279 12.79 6.96 -33.21
N LEU A 280 12.69 5.65 -32.96
CA LEU A 280 12.05 5.11 -31.76
C LEU A 280 12.78 5.53 -30.48
N THR A 281 14.11 5.55 -30.49
CA THR A 281 14.93 6.02 -29.36
C THR A 281 14.70 7.51 -29.10
N SER A 282 14.69 8.36 -30.12
CA SER A 282 14.41 9.79 -29.96
C SER A 282 13.00 10.06 -29.43
N MET A 283 11.99 9.32 -29.89
CA MET A 283 10.63 9.43 -29.32
C MET A 283 10.58 9.01 -27.86
N LEU A 284 11.35 7.99 -27.46
CA LEU A 284 11.42 7.55 -26.07
C LEU A 284 12.05 8.63 -25.18
N GLU A 285 13.15 9.23 -25.63
CA GLU A 285 13.81 10.34 -24.93
C GLU A 285 12.89 11.56 -24.78
N GLU A 286 12.12 11.91 -25.81
CA GLU A 286 11.11 12.98 -25.75
C GLU A 286 10.01 12.68 -24.72
N LYS A 287 9.51 11.43 -24.69
CA LYS A 287 8.50 11.00 -23.72
C LYS A 287 9.05 11.03 -22.29
N ASP A 288 10.29 10.62 -22.07
CA ASP A 288 10.94 10.70 -20.77
C ASP A 288 11.15 12.15 -20.31
N ALA A 289 11.53 13.06 -21.23
CA ALA A 289 11.62 14.48 -20.93
C ALA A 289 10.26 15.07 -20.54
N PHE A 290 9.20 14.69 -21.24
CA PHE A 290 7.84 15.12 -20.92
C PHE A 290 7.38 14.58 -19.56
N ILE A 291 7.67 13.32 -19.24
CA ILE A 291 7.37 12.73 -17.92
C ILE A 291 8.12 13.49 -16.82
N LYS A 292 9.40 13.80 -17.00
CA LYS A 292 10.18 14.60 -16.03
C LYS A 292 9.59 15.99 -15.83
N GLN A 293 9.16 16.64 -16.91
CA GLN A 293 8.50 17.94 -16.81
C GLN A 293 7.19 17.85 -16.03
N GLN A 294 6.35 16.84 -16.31
CA GLN A 294 5.13 16.61 -15.54
C GLN A 294 5.40 16.30 -14.07
N GLN A 295 6.47 15.57 -13.76
CA GLN A 295 6.89 15.31 -12.38
C GLN A 295 7.30 16.60 -11.67
N GLU A 296 8.05 17.47 -12.34
CA GLU A 296 8.43 18.79 -11.81
C GLU A 296 7.21 19.69 -11.60
N ASP A 297 6.26 19.72 -12.55
CA ASP A 297 5.02 20.49 -12.40
C ASP A 297 4.14 19.95 -11.27
N LEU A 298 4.05 18.63 -11.09
CA LEU A 298 3.38 18.02 -9.93
C LEU A 298 4.08 18.37 -8.62
N PHE A 299 5.41 18.42 -8.62
CA PHE A 299 6.20 18.83 -7.47
C PHE A 299 5.94 20.31 -7.13
N ARG A 300 5.96 21.19 -8.14
CA ARG A 300 5.62 22.62 -8.00
C ARG A 300 4.20 22.84 -7.51
N LEU A 301 3.19 22.17 -8.09
CA LEU A 301 1.79 22.27 -7.63
C LEU A 301 1.63 21.79 -6.17
N LYS A 302 2.30 20.71 -5.78
CA LYS A 302 2.30 20.25 -4.38
C LYS A 302 2.90 21.31 -3.46
N HIS A 303 3.98 21.98 -3.88
CA HIS A 303 4.60 23.05 -3.09
C HIS A 303 3.75 24.33 -3.06
N GLU A 304 3.07 24.68 -4.14
CA GLU A 304 2.15 25.83 -4.22
C GLU A 304 0.92 25.62 -3.34
N LYS A 305 0.35 24.41 -3.33
CA LYS A 305 -0.71 24.00 -2.38
C LYS A 305 -0.27 24.09 -0.92
N LEU A 306 1.02 23.93 -0.64
CA LEU A 306 1.63 24.08 0.69
C LEU A 306 2.03 25.52 1.05
N SER A 307 1.99 26.47 0.10
CA SER A 307 2.39 27.87 0.29
C SER A 307 1.26 28.88 0.10
N GLY A 308 0.13 28.49 -0.53
CA GLY A 308 -1.08 29.31 -0.69
C GLY A 308 -1.98 29.42 0.56
N SER A 309 -1.60 28.81 1.68
CA SER A 309 -2.29 28.97 2.97
C SER A 309 -1.59 30.05 3.80
N GLN A 310 -2.04 31.31 3.66
CA GLN A 310 -1.72 32.37 4.62
C GLN A 310 -2.83 32.45 5.67
N SER A 311 -2.53 32.10 6.93
CA SER A 311 -3.06 32.69 8.19
C SER A 311 -2.54 31.86 9.40
N PRO A 312 -2.48 32.39 10.64
CA PRO A 312 -1.23 32.60 11.36
C PRO A 312 -1.06 31.68 12.59
N GLY A 313 0.13 31.12 12.77
CA GLY A 313 0.49 30.45 14.02
C GLY A 313 1.55 29.38 13.83
N VAL A 314 2.83 29.76 13.84
CA VAL A 314 3.94 28.80 13.92
C VAL A 314 4.77 29.16 15.15
N THR A 315 4.62 28.37 16.21
CA THR A 315 5.49 28.40 17.39
C THR A 315 6.57 27.34 17.26
N THR A 316 7.83 27.76 17.23
CA THR A 316 9.01 26.87 17.17
C THR A 316 9.34 26.32 18.56
N VAL A 317 9.27 25.00 18.75
CA VAL A 317 9.71 24.32 19.98
C VAL A 317 10.96 23.50 19.70
N ILE A 318 12.08 23.84 20.37
CA ILE A 318 13.37 23.14 20.24
C ILE A 318 13.43 22.04 21.31
N THR A 319 13.30 20.77 20.92
CA THR A 319 13.47 19.63 21.84
C THR A 319 14.86 18.97 21.68
N LYS A 320 15.59 18.87 22.79
CA LYS A 320 16.88 18.19 22.88
C LYS A 320 16.64 16.70 23.15
N LYS A 321 17.04 15.82 22.23
CA LYS A 321 16.93 14.37 22.41
C LYS A 321 18.18 13.82 23.08
N TYR A 322 18.04 13.26 24.28
CA TYR A 322 19.09 12.46 24.91
C TYR A 322 19.08 11.06 24.29
N ARG A 323 20.22 10.63 23.75
CA ARG A 323 20.39 9.29 23.15
C ARG A 323 20.54 8.27 24.28
N ASN A 324 19.46 7.61 24.65
CA ASN A 324 19.51 6.50 25.60
C ASN A 324 20.30 5.34 24.98
N GLN A 325 21.49 5.07 25.52
CA GLN A 325 22.20 3.81 25.31
C GLN A 325 21.54 2.76 26.21
N TYR A 326 20.97 1.71 25.60
CA TYR A 326 20.47 0.54 26.34
C TYR A 326 21.65 -0.36 26.71
N PRO A 327 21.96 -0.56 28.00
CA PRO A 327 23.15 -1.32 28.43
C PRO A 327 23.14 -2.79 27.97
N ILE A 328 21.97 -3.36 27.74
CA ILE A 328 21.78 -4.79 27.45
C ILE A 328 22.13 -5.16 25.99
N LEU A 329 22.19 -4.18 25.08
CA LEU A 329 22.57 -4.39 23.68
C LEU A 329 24.09 -4.35 23.46
N GLY A 330 24.87 -3.93 24.46
CA GLY A 330 26.34 -3.93 24.42
C GLY A 330 26.99 -5.29 24.68
N LEU A 331 26.20 -6.34 24.96
CA LEU A 331 26.68 -7.71 25.19
C LEU A 331 26.66 -8.59 23.94
N LEU A 332 26.15 -8.07 22.81
CA LEU A 332 25.99 -8.80 21.55
C LEU A 332 27.02 -8.39 20.48
N SER A 333 28.06 -7.65 20.86
CA SER A 333 29.09 -7.21 19.91
C SER A 333 30.45 -7.21 20.59
N ASP A 334 31.37 -8.03 20.09
CA ASP A 334 32.73 -8.23 20.63
C ASP A 334 33.68 -7.02 20.50
N ASP A 335 33.22 -5.90 19.94
CA ASP A 335 34.04 -4.70 19.75
C ASP A 335 33.71 -3.60 20.77
N TYR A 336 33.95 -3.88 22.05
CA TYR A 336 34.01 -2.82 23.07
C TYR A 336 35.37 -2.10 22.99
N LYS A 337 35.53 -1.23 22.00
CA LYS A 337 36.60 -0.23 21.95
C LYS A 337 36.05 1.13 22.37
N VAL A 338 36.41 1.52 23.59
CA VAL A 338 36.29 2.87 24.15
C VAL A 338 36.72 3.92 23.13
N THR A 339 35.81 4.79 22.69
CA THR A 339 36.16 6.11 22.13
C THR A 339 35.08 7.18 22.40
N SER A 340 35.49 8.20 23.16
CA SER A 340 35.20 9.65 23.13
C SER A 340 33.77 10.25 23.07
N PRO A 341 33.60 11.50 23.56
CA PRO A 341 32.28 12.11 23.82
C PRO A 341 31.53 12.52 22.56
N VAL A 342 30.21 12.31 22.63
CA VAL A 342 29.21 12.38 21.57
C VAL A 342 29.05 13.79 20.96
N ASN A 343 29.15 13.86 19.62
CA ASN A 343 28.70 14.99 18.80
C ASN A 343 27.20 15.26 19.00
N LYS A 344 26.85 16.50 19.33
CA LYS A 344 25.47 16.97 19.52
C LYS A 344 24.79 17.16 18.16
N SER A 345 23.99 16.20 17.72
CA SER A 345 23.08 16.36 16.58
C SER A 345 21.83 17.12 17.04
N GLN A 346 21.60 18.32 16.52
CA GLN A 346 20.33 19.04 16.66
C GLN A 346 19.44 18.71 15.46
N THR A 347 18.17 18.42 15.70
CA THR A 347 17.17 18.24 14.64
C THR A 347 16.08 19.28 14.87
N ILE A 348 15.94 20.19 13.90
CA ILE A 348 14.88 21.20 13.88
C ILE A 348 13.69 20.52 13.21
N VAL A 349 12.60 20.33 13.95
CA VAL A 349 11.33 19.86 13.41
C VAL A 349 10.41 21.06 13.31
N ILE A 350 10.06 21.42 12.07
CA ILE A 350 9.04 22.42 11.78
C ILE A 350 7.73 21.66 11.66
N GLU A 351 6.92 21.69 12.70
CA GLU A 351 5.57 21.15 12.66
C GLU A 351 4.62 22.22 12.11
N ARG A 352 3.89 21.86 11.05
CA ARG A 352 2.75 22.62 10.54
C ARG A 352 1.49 21.94 11.07
N THR A 353 0.65 22.67 11.78
CA THR A 353 -0.73 22.22 12.08
C THR A 353 -1.59 22.38 10.85
#